data_AF-A0A2V2RYX6-F1
#
_entry.id   AF-A0A2V2RYX6-F1
#
_cell.length_a   1.000
_cell.length_b   1.000
_cell.length_c   1.000
_cell.angle_alpha   90.00
_cell.angle_beta   90.00
_cell.angle_gamma   90.00
#
_symmetry.space_group_name_H-M   'P 1'
#
loop_
_entity.id
_entity.type
_entity.pdbx_description
1 polymer ?
#
loop_
_entity_poly.entity_id
_entity_poly.type
_entity_poly.pdbx_seq_one_letter_code
_entity_poly.pdbx_strand_id
1 'polypeptide(L)'
;GTVHAAAWSTNGSVFNMSFEKDEQHSLLIVVFPKSRAAFESAFGGDIEKAFAGKTVEIRGKLVPYGGRVDAWKERPQIILSSPTQLSMLGATPEAVVPAK
;
A
#
# COMPACT_ATOMS: atom_id res chain seq x y z
N GLY A 1 2.83 -8.93 3.34
CA GLY A 1 3.36 -9.57 2.13
C GLY A 1 4.44 -8.71 1.50
N THR A 2 5.13 -9.21 0.48
CA THR A 2 6.13 -8.42 -0.28
C THR A 2 5.46 -7.72 -1.43
N VAL A 3 5.62 -6.40 -1.52
CA VAL A 3 4.99 -5.60 -2.58
C VAL A 3 5.67 -5.90 -3.91
N HIS A 4 4.91 -6.43 -4.85
CA HIS A 4 5.40 -6.71 -6.21
C HIS A 4 5.31 -5.46 -7.09
N ALA A 5 4.16 -4.77 -7.03
CA ALA A 5 3.90 -3.56 -7.79
C ALA A 5 3.25 -2.51 -6.89
N ALA A 6 3.65 -1.27 -7.07
CA ALA A 6 3.14 -0.10 -6.37
C ALA A 6 3.20 1.08 -7.33
N ALA A 7 2.04 1.63 -7.69
CA ALA A 7 1.95 2.73 -8.64
C ALA A 7 0.65 3.51 -8.43
N TRP A 8 0.66 4.79 -8.78
CA TRP A 8 -0.59 5.53 -8.94
C TRP A 8 -1.40 5.01 -10.12
N SER A 9 -2.71 4.99 -9.95
CA SER A 9 -3.66 4.89 -11.05
C SER A 9 -3.36 5.96 -12.10
N THR A 10 -3.69 5.70 -13.36
CA THR A 10 -3.44 6.59 -14.51
C THR A 10 -3.94 8.03 -14.31
N ASN A 11 -4.99 8.21 -13.51
CA ASN A 11 -5.56 9.52 -13.19
C ASN A 11 -4.98 10.16 -11.90
N GLY A 12 -3.93 9.60 -11.30
CA GLY A 12 -3.32 10.05 -10.05
C GLY A 12 -4.25 10.03 -8.82
N SER A 13 -5.45 9.49 -8.99
CA SER A 13 -6.56 9.65 -8.04
C SER A 13 -6.60 8.59 -6.95
N VAL A 14 -5.83 7.52 -7.10
CA VAL A 14 -5.71 6.41 -6.15
C VAL A 14 -4.33 5.80 -6.34
N PHE A 15 -3.69 5.40 -5.26
CA PHE A 15 -2.47 4.61 -5.28
C PHE A 15 -2.79 3.14 -5.05
N ASN A 16 -2.27 2.29 -5.93
CA ASN A 16 -2.60 0.89 -6.04
C ASN A 16 -1.34 0.09 -5.73
N MET A 17 -1.44 -0.90 -4.85
CA MET A 17 -0.36 -1.86 -4.65
C MET A 17 -0.88 -3.28 -4.77
N SER A 18 0.01 -4.17 -5.20
CA SER A 18 -0.23 -5.60 -5.38
C SER A 18 0.94 -6.38 -4.77
N PHE A 19 0.62 -7.44 -4.03
CA PHE A 19 1.62 -8.31 -3.41
C PHE A 19 2.09 -9.44 -4.33
N GLU A 20 1.25 -9.89 -5.25
CA GLU A 20 1.60 -10.97 -6.17
C GLU A 20 1.64 -10.46 -7.60
N LYS A 21 2.30 -11.25 -8.45
CA LYS A 21 2.34 -11.01 -9.89
C LYS A 21 1.00 -11.31 -10.56
N ASP A 22 0.17 -12.14 -9.92
CA ASP A 22 -1.14 -12.48 -10.41
C ASP A 22 -2.16 -11.39 -10.04
N GLU A 23 -2.36 -10.44 -10.94
CA GLU A 23 -3.30 -9.35 -10.70
C GLU A 23 -4.74 -9.82 -10.47
N GLN A 24 -5.15 -10.97 -11.02
CA GLN A 24 -6.54 -11.45 -10.94
C GLN A 24 -6.94 -11.96 -9.56
N HIS A 25 -6.02 -12.59 -8.84
CA HIS A 25 -6.30 -13.15 -7.51
C HIS A 25 -5.59 -12.40 -6.37
N SER A 26 -4.72 -11.44 -6.69
CA SER A 26 -4.03 -10.63 -5.68
C SER A 26 -4.97 -9.76 -4.86
N LEU A 27 -4.63 -9.64 -3.58
CA LEU A 27 -5.10 -8.58 -2.72
C LEU A 27 -4.68 -7.22 -3.29
N LEU A 28 -5.66 -6.35 -3.56
CA LEU A 28 -5.42 -4.98 -4.01
C LEU A 28 -5.34 -4.04 -2.81
N ILE A 29 -4.41 -3.10 -2.82
CA ILE A 29 -4.23 -2.14 -1.74
C ILE A 29 -4.46 -0.77 -2.33
N VAL A 30 -5.33 -0.01 -1.69
CA VAL A 30 -5.82 1.26 -2.18
C VAL A 30 -5.54 2.34 -1.16
N VAL A 31 -4.71 3.31 -1.54
CA VAL A 31 -4.49 4.54 -0.75
C VAL A 31 -5.08 5.71 -1.51
N PHE A 32 -5.93 6.49 -0.85
CA PHE A 32 -6.50 7.69 -1.45
C PHE A 32 -5.51 8.87 -1.41
N PRO A 33 -5.55 9.79 -2.38
CA PRO A 33 -4.65 10.94 -2.48
C PRO A 33 -4.78 11.88 -1.29
N LYS A 34 -5.96 11.97 -0.67
CA LYS A 34 -6.17 12.70 0.60
C LYS A 34 -5.28 12.20 1.74
N SER A 35 -4.93 10.91 1.73
CA SER A 35 -4.06 10.30 2.74
C SER A 35 -2.60 10.34 2.33
N ARG A 36 -2.29 10.61 1.05
CA ARG A 36 -0.94 10.65 0.50
C ARG A 36 0.03 11.41 1.40
N ALA A 37 -0.29 12.66 1.75
CA ALA A 37 0.58 13.50 2.59
C ALA A 37 0.89 12.86 3.95
N ALA A 38 -0.07 12.18 4.57
CA ALA A 38 0.14 11.48 5.84
C ALA A 38 1.06 10.25 5.68
N PHE A 39 0.93 9.54 4.57
CA PHE A 39 1.80 8.41 4.25
C PHE A 39 3.22 8.88 3.88
N GLU A 40 3.36 9.87 2.99
CA GLU A 40 4.66 10.43 2.63
C GLU A 40 5.36 11.01 3.87
N SER A 41 4.64 11.69 4.76
CA SER A 41 5.21 12.18 6.02
C SER A 41 5.61 11.07 6.99
N ALA A 42 4.90 9.94 7.01
CA ALA A 42 5.21 8.82 7.89
C ALA A 42 6.38 7.96 7.38
N PHE A 43 6.54 7.88 6.06
CA PHE A 43 7.51 7.00 5.40
C PHE A 43 8.70 7.76 4.76
N GLY A 44 8.81 9.07 5.00
CA GLY A 44 9.98 9.86 4.60
C GLY A 44 10.00 10.29 3.13
N GLY A 45 8.83 10.42 2.51
CA GLY A 45 8.68 10.93 1.14
C GLY A 45 8.01 9.91 0.22
N ASP A 46 8.68 9.57 -0.88
CA ASP A 46 8.09 8.92 -2.05
C ASP A 46 7.67 7.46 -1.78
N ILE A 47 6.40 7.26 -1.45
CA ILE A 47 5.87 5.96 -1.03
C ILE A 47 5.90 4.89 -2.11
N GLU A 48 5.86 5.27 -3.39
CA GLU A 48 5.87 4.32 -4.50
C GLU A 48 7.19 3.55 -4.52
N LYS A 49 8.30 4.28 -4.41
CA LYS A 49 9.65 3.71 -4.31
C LYS A 49 9.91 3.10 -2.94
N ALA A 50 9.34 3.68 -1.88
CA ALA A 50 9.52 3.16 -0.54
C ALA A 50 8.91 1.77 -0.38
N PHE A 51 7.81 1.47 -1.08
CA PHE A 51 7.12 0.20 -0.94
C PHE A 51 7.51 -0.86 -1.98
N ALA A 52 7.86 -0.49 -3.22
CA ALA A 52 8.22 -1.47 -4.24
C ALA A 52 9.33 -2.43 -3.77
N GLY A 53 9.06 -3.73 -3.77
CA GLY A 53 10.00 -4.76 -3.32
C GLY A 53 10.20 -4.85 -1.80
N LYS A 54 9.51 -4.03 -1.00
CA LYS A 54 9.54 -4.14 0.47
C LYS A 54 8.45 -5.06 0.99
N THR A 55 8.74 -5.70 2.12
CA THR A 55 7.76 -6.46 2.88
C THR A 55 6.98 -5.51 3.79
N VAL A 56 5.66 -5.47 3.63
CA VAL A 56 4.77 -4.64 4.44
C VAL A 56 3.65 -5.46 5.07
N GLU A 57 3.28 -5.10 6.28
CA GLU A 57 2.07 -5.50 6.97
C GLU A 57 0.99 -4.46 6.75
N ILE A 58 -0.20 -4.92 6.37
CA ILE A 58 -1.35 -4.06 6.15
C ILE A 58 -2.49 -4.57 7.00
N ARG A 59 -3.10 -3.66 7.75
CA ARG A 59 -4.23 -3.92 8.63
C ARG A 59 -5.39 -3.05 8.17
N GLY A 60 -6.42 -3.70 7.67
CA GLY A 60 -7.61 -2.98 7.22
C GLY A 60 -8.76 -3.92 6.96
N LYS A 61 -9.88 -3.34 6.53
CA LYS A 61 -11.04 -4.11 6.12
C LYS A 61 -10.84 -4.55 4.67
N LEU A 62 -10.99 -5.85 4.46
CA LEU A 62 -11.17 -6.43 3.15
C LEU A 62 -12.54 -5.99 2.62
N VAL A 63 -12.56 -5.29 1.51
CA VAL A 63 -13.79 -4.88 0.82
C VAL A 63 -13.68 -5.31 -0.64
N PRO A 64 -14.78 -5.63 -1.33
CA PRO A 64 -14.71 -5.91 -2.77
C PRO A 64 -14.28 -4.66 -3.54
N TYR A 65 -13.64 -4.86 -4.68
CA TYR A 65 -13.27 -3.78 -5.58
C TYR A 65 -14.52 -3.02 -6.06
N GLY A 66 -14.56 -1.73 -5.76
CA GLY A 66 -15.68 -0.85 -6.10
C GLY A 66 -15.50 -0.07 -7.41
N GLY A 67 -14.46 -0.35 -8.20
CA GLY A 67 -14.20 0.38 -9.43
C GLY A 67 -15.07 -0.07 -10.61
N ARG A 68 -14.88 0.59 -11.76
CA ARG A 68 -15.69 0.38 -12.97
C ARG A 68 -15.31 -0.86 -13.79
N VAL A 69 -14.26 -1.58 -13.40
CA VAL A 69 -13.79 -2.77 -14.11
C VAL A 69 -14.52 -3.99 -13.56
N ASP A 70 -15.50 -4.51 -14.30
CA ASP A 70 -16.31 -5.66 -13.89
C ASP A 70 -15.47 -6.90 -13.58
N ALA A 71 -14.43 -7.17 -14.38
CA ALA A 71 -13.49 -8.28 -14.15
C ALA A 71 -12.69 -8.17 -12.84
N TRP A 72 -12.75 -7.02 -12.17
CA TRP A 72 -12.03 -6.76 -10.93
C TRP A 72 -12.98 -6.69 -9.73
N LYS A 73 -14.31 -6.63 -9.91
CA LYS A 73 -15.31 -6.47 -8.83
C LYS A 73 -15.26 -7.58 -7.78
N GLU A 74 -14.89 -8.78 -8.18
CA GLU A 74 -14.72 -9.94 -7.28
C GLU A 74 -13.39 -9.91 -6.52
N ARG A 75 -12.49 -8.97 -6.84
CA ARG A 75 -11.19 -8.88 -6.20
C ARG A 75 -11.31 -8.24 -4.83
N PRO A 76 -10.68 -8.82 -3.80
CA PRO A 76 -10.58 -8.18 -2.51
C PRO A 76 -9.60 -7.00 -2.58
N GLN A 77 -10.03 -5.85 -2.09
CA GLN A 77 -9.20 -4.67 -1.88
C GLN A 77 -9.18 -4.25 -0.41
N ILE A 78 -8.09 -3.63 0.02
CA ILE A 78 -7.98 -2.99 1.33
C ILE A 78 -7.80 -1.50 1.12
N ILE A 79 -8.70 -0.72 1.70
CA ILE A 79 -8.64 0.74 1.66
C ILE A 79 -7.87 1.21 2.89
N LEU A 80 -6.72 1.82 2.63
CA LEU A 80 -5.86 2.45 3.60
C LEU A 80 -6.23 3.93 3.73
N SER A 81 -6.76 4.29 4.89
CA SER A 81 -7.12 5.68 5.19
C SER A 81 -6.06 6.37 6.07
N SER A 82 -5.36 5.60 6.90
CA SER A 82 -4.34 6.11 7.83
C SER A 82 -3.01 5.37 7.69
N PRO A 83 -1.87 6.04 7.88
CA PRO A 83 -0.55 5.41 7.80
C PRO A 83 -0.35 4.33 8.87
N THR A 84 -1.02 4.42 10.02
CA THR A 84 -0.98 3.40 11.10
C THR A 84 -1.50 2.03 10.66
N GLN A 85 -2.28 1.98 9.57
CA GLN A 85 -2.77 0.73 9.00
C GLN A 85 -1.72 0.01 8.14
N LEU A 86 -0.60 0.65 7.84
CA LEU A 86 0.51 0.07 7.09
C LEU A 86 1.77 0.11 7.94
N SER A 87 2.52 -0.98 7.96
CA SER A 87 3.80 -1.06 8.65
C SER A 87 4.80 -1.83 7.79
N MET A 88 5.99 -1.29 7.57
CA MET A 88 7.02 -1.98 6.78
C MET A 88 7.74 -3.01 7.67
N LEU A 89 7.55 -4.30 7.39
CA LEU A 89 8.20 -5.40 8.09
C LEU A 89 9.50 -5.76 7.38
N GLY A 90 10.61 -5.12 7.71
CA GLY A 90 11.89 -5.36 7.04
C GLY A 90 12.55 -4.12 6.45
N ALA A 91 12.00 -2.93 6.70
CA ALA A 91 12.90 -1.95 7.26
C ALA A 91 13.31 -2.55 8.61
N THR A 92 14.57 -2.96 8.77
CA THR A 92 15.21 -2.72 10.06
C THR A 92 14.79 -1.29 10.36
N PRO A 93 14.00 -0.98 11.41
CA PRO A 93 14.05 0.37 11.92
C PRO A 93 15.54 0.58 12.07
N GLU A 94 16.11 1.54 11.33
CA GLU A 94 17.46 1.98 11.62
C GLU A 94 17.46 2.11 13.12
N ALA A 95 18.21 1.20 13.76
CA ALA A 95 18.07 0.95 15.17
C ALA A 95 18.20 2.32 15.79
N VAL A 96 17.13 2.79 16.43
CA VAL A 96 17.22 3.93 17.31
C VAL A 96 18.29 3.50 18.27
N VAL A 97 19.53 3.95 18.07
CA VAL A 97 20.62 3.71 18.99
C VAL A 97 20.24 4.58 20.19
N PRO A 98 19.81 4.03 21.34
CA PRO A 98 19.87 4.82 22.55
C PRO A 98 21.29 4.59 23.07
N ALA A 99 22.27 5.28 22.49
CA ALA A 99 23.58 5.37 23.10
C ALA A 99 23.56 6.57 24.05
N LYS A 100 23.23 6.30 25.32
CA LYS A 100 23.71 7.11 26.44
C LYS A 100 24.11 6.20 27.59
#